data_AF-W5MV40-F1
#
_entry.id   AF-W5MV40-F1
#
_cell.length_a   1.000
_cell.length_b   1.000
_cell.length_c   1.000
_cell.angle_alpha   90.00
_cell.angle_beta   90.00
_cell.angle_gamma   90.00
#
_symmetry.space_group_name_H-M   'P 1'
#
loop_
_entity.id
_entity.type
_entity.pdbx_description
1 polymer ?
#
loop_
_entity_poly.entity_id
_entity_poly.type
_entity_poly.pdbx_seq_one_letter_code
_entity_poly.pdbx_strand_id
1 'polypeptide(L)'
;EFFENGNQTEMISDVITATLPKTKTTNLSEPVNFTLKHTKSHLENGLLTCVYWKETVWSVKGCTATYSNETHTVCSCTHLSTFALIMQ
;
A
#
# COMPACT_ATOMS: atom_id res chain seq x y z
N GLU A 1 -14.89 -0.52 2.15
CA GLU A 1 -14.31 0.79 1.79
C GLU A 1 -13.41 1.26 2.92
N PHE A 2 -12.20 1.81 2.68
CA PHE A 2 -11.35 2.38 3.75
C PHE A 2 -11.69 3.83 4.11
N PHE A 3 -12.35 4.55 3.20
CA PHE A 3 -12.67 5.98 3.38
C PHE A 3 -14.02 6.22 4.08
N GLU A 4 -14.75 5.19 4.51
CA GLU A 4 -16.10 5.33 5.09
C GLU A 4 -16.15 5.42 6.62
N ASN A 5 -15.02 5.25 7.33
CA ASN A 5 -14.99 5.42 8.78
C ASN A 5 -14.31 6.73 9.16
N GLY A 6 -14.95 7.51 10.04
CA GLY A 6 -14.53 8.84 10.50
C GLY A 6 -13.24 8.92 11.32
N ASN A 7 -12.29 7.98 11.13
CA ASN A 7 -10.91 8.13 11.55
C ASN A 7 -10.13 8.87 10.45
N GLN A 8 -9.29 9.83 10.83
CA GLN A 8 -8.43 10.56 9.91
C GLN A 8 -7.48 9.58 9.20
N THR A 9 -7.82 9.24 7.96
CA THR A 9 -6.97 8.41 7.09
C THR A 9 -6.12 9.34 6.25
N GLU A 10 -4.80 9.17 6.31
CA GLU A 10 -3.87 10.02 5.57
C GLU A 10 -3.00 9.19 4.63
N MET A 11 -2.78 9.70 3.42
CA MET A 11 -1.80 9.13 2.49
C MET A 11 -0.40 9.62 2.84
N ILE A 12 0.50 8.67 3.10
CA ILE A 12 1.84 8.93 3.66
C ILE A 12 2.97 8.53 2.70
N SER A 13 2.65 8.22 1.44
CA SER A 13 3.62 7.98 0.37
C SER A 13 3.15 8.60 -0.94
N ASP A 14 4.06 8.70 -1.90
CA ASP A 14 3.68 8.84 -3.31
C ASP A 14 2.96 7.58 -3.80
N VAL A 15 2.15 7.74 -4.85
CA VAL A 15 1.46 6.65 -5.53
C VAL A 15 2.38 6.03 -6.56
N ILE A 16 2.56 4.71 -6.50
CA ILE A 16 3.36 3.96 -7.49
C ILE A 16 2.48 3.01 -8.28
N THR A 17 2.89 2.65 -9.49
CA THR A 17 2.17 1.66 -10.31
C THR A 17 3.15 0.65 -10.88
N ALA A 18 2.80 -0.63 -10.77
CA ALA A 18 3.52 -1.72 -11.40
C ALA A 18 2.53 -2.53 -12.25
N THR A 19 2.88 -2.80 -13.50
CA THR A 19 2.03 -3.55 -14.44
C THR A 19 2.89 -4.41 -15.35
N LEU A 20 2.40 -5.60 -15.70
CA LEU A 20 3.00 -6.45 -16.74
C LEU A 20 2.06 -6.53 -17.95
N PRO A 21 2.49 -6.14 -19.16
CA PRO A 21 1.59 -6.01 -20.31
C PRO A 21 1.02 -7.33 -20.87
N LYS A 22 1.66 -8.48 -20.60
CA LYS A 22 1.36 -9.76 -21.28
C LYS A 22 1.10 -10.93 -20.33
N THR A 23 0.98 -10.69 -19.04
CA THR A 23 0.81 -11.75 -18.03
C THR A 23 -0.31 -11.42 -17.07
N LYS A 24 -0.85 -12.45 -16.41
CA LYS A 24 -1.80 -12.24 -15.31
C LYS A 24 -1.07 -11.52 -14.18
N THR A 25 -1.58 -10.36 -13.79
CA THR A 25 -1.04 -9.53 -12.70
C THR A 25 -1.63 -9.89 -11.34
N THR A 26 -2.53 -10.86 -11.26
CA THR A 26 -3.23 -11.28 -10.04
C THR A 26 -2.83 -12.69 -9.62
N ASN A 27 -2.84 -12.98 -8.31
CA ASN A 27 -2.50 -14.29 -7.73
C ASN A 27 -1.08 -14.74 -8.13
N LEU A 28 -0.11 -13.85 -7.95
CA LEU A 28 1.29 -14.16 -8.16
C LEU A 28 1.72 -15.29 -7.20
N SER A 29 2.50 -16.25 -7.71
CA SER A 29 3.01 -17.36 -6.89
C SER A 29 3.98 -16.88 -5.81
N GLU A 30 4.70 -15.80 -6.09
CA GLU A 30 5.54 -15.10 -5.14
C GLU A 30 5.06 -13.64 -5.04
N PRO A 31 4.91 -13.10 -3.81
CA PRO A 31 4.49 -11.72 -3.65
C PRO A 31 5.60 -10.76 -4.08
N VAL A 32 5.19 -9.60 -4.59
CA VAL A 32 6.11 -8.51 -4.89
C VAL A 32 6.34 -7.65 -3.67
N ASN A 33 7.61 -7.38 -3.39
CA ASN A 33 8.02 -6.50 -2.32
C ASN A 33 8.45 -5.15 -2.91
N PHE A 34 7.94 -4.06 -2.34
CA PHE A 34 8.32 -2.72 -2.69
C PHE A 34 8.41 -1.84 -1.45
N THR A 35 9.31 -0.86 -1.50
CA THR A 35 9.58 0.04 -0.38
C THR A 35 9.01 1.41 -0.71
N LEU A 36 8.15 1.92 0.18
CA LEU A 36 7.57 3.25 0.10
C LEU A 36 8.24 4.16 1.12
N LYS A 37 8.69 5.32 0.66
CA LYS A 37 9.23 6.38 1.52
C LYS A 37 8.09 7.17 2.16
N HIS A 38 8.23 7.49 3.44
CA HIS A 38 7.29 8.32 4.17
C HIS A 38 7.39 9.77 3.73
N THR A 39 6.26 10.41 3.46
CA THR A 39 6.17 11.85 3.17
C THR A 39 6.29 12.71 4.43
N LYS A 40 6.15 12.10 5.61
CA LYS A 40 6.26 12.75 6.93
C LYS A 40 7.26 12.04 7.82
N SER A 41 8.02 12.81 8.61
CA SER A 41 9.10 12.31 9.48
C SER A 41 8.65 11.91 10.89
N HIS A 42 7.38 12.12 11.24
CA HIS A 42 6.77 11.68 12.50
C HIS A 42 5.40 11.10 12.21
N LEU A 43 5.32 9.77 12.17
CA LEU A 43 4.07 9.04 12.12
C LEU A 43 3.62 8.84 13.57
N GLU A 44 2.68 9.67 14.04
CA GLU A 44 2.17 9.63 15.41
C GLU A 44 1.42 8.32 15.67
N ASN A 45 2.13 7.25 16.06
CA ASN A 45 1.59 5.94 16.47
C ASN A 45 0.49 5.32 15.56
N GLY A 46 0.32 5.82 14.34
CA GLY A 46 -0.73 5.40 13.43
C GLY A 46 -0.40 4.07 12.76
N LEU A 47 -1.43 3.31 12.42
CA LEU A 47 -1.30 2.03 11.75
C LEU A 47 -1.00 2.24 10.27
N LEU A 48 0.21 1.88 9.87
CA LEU A 48 0.64 1.94 8.47
C LEU A 48 0.09 0.76 7.69
N THR A 49 -0.65 1.07 6.62
CA THR A 49 -1.37 0.07 5.84
C THR A 49 -1.05 0.22 4.37
N CYS A 50 -0.55 -0.86 3.75
CA CYS A 50 -0.34 -0.94 2.32
C CYS A 50 -1.68 -1.14 1.61
N VAL A 51 -2.00 -0.26 0.66
CA VAL A 51 -3.23 -0.31 -0.11
C VAL A 51 -2.94 -0.33 -1.60
N TYR A 52 -3.89 -0.87 -2.36
CA TYR A 52 -3.89 -0.83 -3.82
C TYR A 52 -5.19 -0.26 -4.36
N TRP A 53 -5.13 0.32 -5.54
CA TRP A 53 -6.28 0.86 -6.24
C TRP A 53 -7.06 -0.29 -6.87
N LYS A 54 -8.24 -0.59 -6.32
CA LYS A 54 -9.17 -1.59 -6.81
C LYS A 54 -10.35 -0.88 -7.47
N GLU A 55 -10.30 -0.75 -8.78
CA GLU A 55 -11.34 -0.11 -9.60
C GLU A 55 -11.57 1.36 -9.21
N THR A 56 -12.42 1.60 -8.21
CA THR A 56 -12.79 2.93 -7.71
C THR A 56 -12.46 3.14 -6.23
N VAL A 57 -11.89 2.13 -5.55
CA VAL A 57 -11.63 2.18 -4.10
C VAL A 57 -10.23 1.69 -3.76
N TRP A 58 -9.61 2.28 -2.73
CA TRP A 58 -8.40 1.71 -2.13
C TRP A 58 -8.75 0.48 -1.28
N SER A 59 -7.98 -0.59 -1.43
CA SER A 59 -8.19 -1.89 -0.80
C SER A 59 -6.88 -2.43 -0.22
N VAL A 60 -6.97 -3.20 0.86
CA VAL A 60 -5.81 -3.89 1.49
C VAL A 60 -5.65 -5.34 1.05
N LYS A 61 -6.64 -5.89 0.32
CA LYS A 61 -6.69 -7.33 0.04
C LYS A 61 -5.46 -7.80 -0.72
N GLY A 62 -4.74 -8.76 -0.15
CA GLY A 62 -3.54 -9.31 -0.77
C GLY A 62 -2.32 -8.40 -0.70
N CYS A 63 -2.33 -7.38 0.16
CA CYS A 63 -1.18 -6.55 0.49
C CYS A 63 -0.94 -6.54 2.01
N THR A 64 0.31 -6.61 2.43
CA THR A 64 0.71 -6.53 3.84
C THR A 64 1.93 -5.64 4.03
N ALA A 65 1.97 -4.85 5.10
CA ALA A 65 3.19 -4.17 5.53
C ALA A 65 4.06 -5.20 6.28
N THR A 66 5.19 -5.60 5.70
CA THR A 66 6.07 -6.62 6.27
C THR A 66 7.12 -6.05 7.19
N TYR A 67 7.49 -4.79 6.97
CA TYR A 67 8.44 -4.06 7.79
C TYR A 67 8.16 -2.57 7.70
N SER A 68 8.34 -1.85 8.81
CA SER A 68 8.34 -0.40 8.80
C SER A 68 9.37 0.15 9.77
N ASN A 69 10.00 1.26 9.39
CA ASN A 69 10.80 2.11 10.27
C ASN A 69 10.30 3.55 10.19
N GLU A 70 11.06 4.51 10.70
CA GLU A 70 10.64 5.92 10.75
C GLU A 70 10.47 6.56 9.36
N THR A 71 11.17 6.06 8.34
CA THR A 71 11.29 6.72 7.04
C THR A 71 10.73 5.92 5.88
N HIS A 72 10.54 4.61 6.06
CA HIS A 72 10.12 3.70 5.00
C HIS A 72 9.27 2.55 5.52
N THR A 73 8.35 2.10 4.67
CA THR A 73 7.58 0.87 4.85
C THR A 73 7.83 -0.06 3.67
N VAL A 74 8.02 -1.34 3.95
CA VAL A 74 8.06 -2.41 2.96
C VAL A 74 6.68 -3.05 2.89
N CYS A 75 6.10 -3.02 1.69
CA CYS A 75 4.84 -3.66 1.36
C CYS A 75 5.11 -4.94 0.58
N SER A 76 4.34 -5.98 0.86
CA SER A 76 4.33 -7.25 0.14
C SER A 76 2.93 -7.51 -0.42
N CYS A 77 2.80 -7.59 -1.75
CA CYS A 77 1.51 -7.78 -2.40
C CYS A 77 1.49 -8.97 -3.36
N THR A 78 0.38 -9.70 -3.42
CA THR A 78 0.20 -10.89 -4.29
C THR A 78 -0.32 -10.56 -5.70
N HIS A 79 -0.27 -9.30 -6.08
CA HIS A 79 -0.72 -8.79 -7.38
C HIS A 79 0.03 -7.52 -7.77
N LEU A 80 -0.05 -7.13 -9.04
CA LEU A 80 0.47 -5.87 -9.56
C LEU A 80 -0.70 -4.92 -9.84
N SER A 81 -0.59 -3.68 -9.36
CA SER A 81 -1.61 -2.64 -9.50
C SER A 81 -0.96 -1.27 -9.25
N THR A 82 -1.79 -0.28 -8.93
CA THR A 82 -1.40 1.00 -8.36
C THR A 82 -1.44 0.89 -6.84
N PHE A 83 -0.37 1.29 -6.16
CA PHE A 83 -0.18 1.13 -4.72
C PHE A 83 0.09 2.46 -4.02
N ALA A 84 -0.28 2.52 -2.74
CA ALA A 84 0.05 3.61 -1.84
C ALA A 84 0.17 3.10 -0.40
N LEU A 85 0.73 3.93 0.47
CA LEU A 85 0.76 3.72 1.91
C LEU A 85 -0.17 4.73 2.58
N ILE A 86 -1.04 4.24 3.47
CA ILE A 86 -1.90 5.08 4.30
C ILE A 86 -1.59 4.88 5.79
N MET A 87 -1.94 5.87 6.59
CA MET A 87 -1.90 5.84 8.04
C MET A 87 -3.30 6.08 8.60
N GLN A 88 -3.68 5.35 9.66
CA GLN A 88 -4.95 5.46 10.39
C GLN A 88 -4.75 5.42 11.89
#